data_AF-X1PG45-F1
#
_entry.id   AF-X1PG45-F1
#
_cell.length_a   1.000
_cell.length_b   1.000
_cell.length_c   1.000
_cell.angle_alpha   90.00
_cell.angle_beta   90.00
_cell.angle_gamma   90.00
#
_symmetry.space_group_name_H-M   'P 1'
#
loop_
_entity.id
_entity.type
_entity.pdbx_description
1 polymer ?
#
loop_
_entity_poly.entity_id
_entity_poly.type
_entity_poly.pdbx_seq_one_letter_code
_entity_poly.pdbx_strand_id
1 'polypeptide(L)'
;LGTQQSSGTLRGFSSYILLNLDSREIEKYIETRLGKQARIFTDNVSKKQLQELLGIPFYLIHLVELFEVNRTLPQSKAEIFEQLLIARIQLDMEHYRTTVELDEKRKTIIETLERVALGMETLGRNYITDDEFQQLIPDEVLRILIKHCTVWKKNEGEKISWQFEHNNFQEYLAARVLSRQPIEIIRDFISFQPDHRKIIPSWVNTLSFLLSISNDRGLFSWILDNEPELAVKCEPDKIEKATRICIFKEIFNNYK
;
A
#
# COMPACT_ATOMS: atom_id res chain seq x y z
N LEU A 1 0.51 -24.58 8.31
CA LEU A 1 1.76 -24.95 7.59
C LEU A 1 1.53 -26.14 6.66
N GLY A 2 1.08 -25.92 5.43
CA GLY A 2 0.95 -26.97 4.41
C GLY A 2 1.59 -26.48 3.12
N THR A 3 2.61 -27.19 2.64
CA THR A 3 3.34 -26.89 1.40
C THR A 3 2.80 -27.78 0.28
N GLN A 4 2.27 -27.19 -0.79
CA GLN A 4 2.02 -27.93 -2.03
C GLN A 4 3.28 -27.86 -2.90
N GLN A 5 3.76 -29.03 -3.33
CA GLN A 5 4.88 -29.14 -4.27
C GLN A 5 4.39 -28.82 -5.69
N SER A 6 4.82 -27.69 -6.23
CA SER A 6 4.79 -27.43 -7.66
C SER A 6 6.12 -27.92 -8.24
N SER A 7 6.08 -28.83 -9.22
CA SER A 7 7.30 -29.26 -9.92
C SER A 7 7.79 -28.09 -10.77
N GLY A 8 8.74 -27.31 -10.24
CA GLY A 8 9.42 -26.28 -11.01
C GLY A 8 10.10 -26.89 -12.24
N THR A 9 10.18 -26.11 -13.32
CA THR A 9 10.81 -26.46 -14.61
C THR A 9 12.30 -26.79 -14.53
N LEU A 10 12.91 -26.69 -13.34
CA LEU A 10 14.33 -26.96 -13.07
C LEU A 10 14.48 -28.23 -12.21
N ARG A 11 15.09 -29.28 -12.77
CA ARG A 11 15.38 -30.53 -12.06
C ARG A 11 16.25 -30.25 -10.83
N GLY A 12 15.85 -30.79 -9.67
CA GLY A 12 16.59 -30.67 -8.41
C GLY A 12 16.13 -29.52 -7.50
N PHE A 13 15.16 -28.70 -7.93
CA PHE A 13 14.63 -27.59 -7.12
C PHE A 13 13.19 -27.85 -6.70
N SER A 14 12.89 -27.58 -5.42
CA SER A 14 11.52 -27.55 -4.90
C SER A 14 11.08 -26.09 -4.79
N SER A 15 9.97 -25.75 -5.43
CA SER A 15 9.33 -24.44 -5.25
C SER A 15 8.34 -24.52 -4.10
N TYR A 16 8.40 -23.55 -3.19
CA TYR A 16 7.46 -23.39 -2.09
C TYR A 16 6.75 -22.06 -2.25
N ILE A 17 5.44 -22.06 -2.03
CA ILE A 17 4.61 -20.85 -2.05
C ILE A 17 4.05 -20.67 -0.65
N LEU A 18 4.18 -19.47 -0.11
CA LEU A 18 3.50 -19.11 1.12
C LEU A 18 2.02 -18.92 0.81
N LEU A 19 1.18 -19.76 1.42
CA LEU A 19 -0.27 -19.65 1.28
C LEU A 19 -0.83 -18.62 2.26
N ASN A 20 -2.00 -18.07 1.91
CA ASN A 20 -2.79 -17.27 2.83
C ASN A 20 -3.17 -18.10 4.07
N LEU A 21 -3.39 -17.39 5.18
CA LEU A 21 -3.94 -17.97 6.39
C LEU A 21 -5.31 -18.56 6.11
N ASP A 22 -5.57 -19.73 6.67
CA ASP A 22 -6.91 -20.32 6.60
C ASP A 22 -7.86 -19.69 7.63
N SER A 23 -9.17 -19.89 7.44
CA SER A 23 -10.19 -19.32 8.32
C SER A 23 -10.01 -19.71 9.79
N ARG A 24 -9.51 -20.93 10.08
CA ARG A 24 -9.31 -21.40 11.45
C ARG A 24 -8.11 -20.71 12.10
N GLU A 25 -7.03 -20.50 11.34
CA GLU A 25 -5.87 -19.74 11.79
C GLU A 25 -6.24 -18.28 12.11
N ILE A 26 -7.05 -17.65 11.24
CA ILE A 26 -7.55 -16.28 11.41
C ILE A 26 -8.46 -16.18 12.65
N GLU A 27 -9.48 -17.04 12.74
CA GLU A 27 -10.42 -17.05 13.87
C GLU A 27 -9.70 -17.25 15.20
N LYS A 28 -8.79 -18.23 15.26
CA LYS A 28 -8.00 -18.51 16.46
C LYS A 28 -7.17 -17.29 16.88
N TYR A 29 -6.53 -16.59 15.94
CA TYR A 29 -5.75 -15.39 16.24
C TYR A 29 -6.63 -14.28 16.82
N ILE A 30 -7.77 -13.99 16.17
CA ILE A 30 -8.73 -12.97 16.59
C ILE A 30 -9.29 -13.28 17.97
N GLU A 31 -9.73 -14.52 18.22
CA GLU A 31 -10.27 -14.95 19.51
C GLU A 31 -9.22 -14.84 20.63
N THR A 32 -7.98 -15.26 20.34
CA THR A 32 -6.89 -15.20 21.32
C THR A 32 -6.55 -13.76 21.71
N ARG A 33 -6.57 -12.83 20.75
CA ARG A 33 -6.21 -11.42 20.98
C ARG A 33 -7.36 -10.61 21.56
N LEU A 34 -8.57 -10.75 21.02
CA LEU A 34 -9.69 -9.87 21.32
C LEU A 34 -10.70 -10.47 22.31
N GLY A 35 -10.67 -11.78 22.55
CA GLY A 35 -11.59 -12.47 23.45
C GLY A 35 -13.05 -12.12 23.17
N LYS A 36 -13.73 -11.52 24.16
CA LYS A 36 -15.15 -11.13 24.04
C LYS A 36 -15.43 -10.13 22.91
N GLN A 37 -14.41 -9.40 22.44
CA GLN A 37 -14.56 -8.42 21.37
C GLN A 37 -14.38 -9.01 19.97
N ALA A 38 -13.97 -10.27 19.84
CA ALA A 38 -13.74 -10.95 18.56
C ALA A 38 -14.97 -10.89 17.65
N ARG A 39 -16.17 -11.04 18.21
CA ARG A 39 -17.44 -10.94 17.45
C ARG A 39 -17.66 -9.53 16.90
N ILE A 40 -17.43 -8.50 17.71
CA ILE A 40 -17.57 -7.10 17.30
C ILE A 40 -16.57 -6.77 16.18
N PHE A 41 -15.33 -7.24 16.31
CA PHE A 41 -14.32 -7.11 15.26
C PHE A 41 -14.78 -7.77 13.95
N THR A 42 -15.22 -9.03 14.00
CA THR A 42 -15.66 -9.79 12.83
C THR A 42 -16.87 -9.13 12.15
N ASP A 43 -17.80 -8.59 12.93
CA ASP A 43 -18.93 -7.81 12.43
C ASP A 43 -18.46 -6.51 11.74
N ASN A 44 -17.44 -5.83 12.29
CA ASN A 44 -16.85 -4.63 11.68
C ASN A 44 -16.12 -4.95 10.37
N VAL A 45 -15.29 -6.00 10.34
CA VAL A 45 -14.63 -6.48 9.12
C VAL A 45 -15.69 -6.74 8.04
N SER A 46 -16.77 -7.42 8.42
CA SER A 46 -17.81 -7.78 7.47
C SER A 46 -18.57 -6.59 6.91
N LYS A 47 -18.93 -5.64 7.78
CA LYS A 47 -19.57 -4.38 7.38
C LYS A 47 -18.69 -3.54 6.44
N LYS A 48 -17.37 -3.61 6.61
CA LYS A 48 -16.39 -2.85 5.82
C LYS A 48 -15.78 -3.62 4.66
N GLN A 49 -16.25 -4.84 4.40
CA GLN A 49 -15.79 -5.70 3.30
C GLN A 49 -14.28 -6.01 3.34
N LEU A 50 -13.67 -6.10 4.52
CA LEU A 50 -12.22 -6.31 4.68
C LEU A 50 -11.81 -7.79 4.83
N GLN A 51 -12.73 -8.75 4.58
CA GLN A 51 -12.50 -10.17 4.85
C GLN A 51 -11.32 -10.74 4.07
N GLU A 52 -11.17 -10.34 2.81
CA GLU A 52 -10.10 -10.84 1.93
C GLU A 52 -8.70 -10.45 2.44
N LEU A 53 -8.58 -9.34 3.18
CA LEU A 53 -7.32 -8.88 3.75
C LEU A 53 -6.84 -9.77 4.91
N LEU A 54 -7.76 -10.38 5.66
CA LEU A 54 -7.42 -11.18 6.85
C LEU A 54 -6.59 -12.42 6.53
N GLY A 55 -6.64 -12.92 5.29
CA GLY A 55 -5.80 -14.03 4.82
C GLY A 55 -4.31 -13.69 4.79
N ILE A 56 -3.95 -12.41 4.82
CA ILE A 56 -2.56 -11.95 4.79
C ILE A 56 -2.17 -11.52 6.22
N PRO A 57 -1.16 -12.17 6.83
CA PRO A 57 -0.79 -11.94 8.23
C PRO A 57 -0.57 -10.47 8.61
N PHE A 58 0.04 -9.69 7.70
CA PHE A 58 0.29 -8.26 7.91
C PHE A 58 -1.00 -7.48 8.22
N TYR A 59 -2.06 -7.65 7.39
CA TYR A 59 -3.31 -6.93 7.62
C TYR A 59 -4.06 -7.47 8.83
N LEU A 60 -4.05 -8.79 9.05
CA LEU A 60 -4.70 -9.38 10.21
C LEU A 60 -4.16 -8.79 11.53
N ILE A 61 -2.83 -8.76 11.69
CA ILE A 61 -2.18 -8.24 12.89
C ILE A 61 -2.54 -6.76 13.07
N HIS A 62 -2.35 -5.95 12.03
CA HIS A 62 -2.55 -4.50 12.13
C HIS A 62 -4.01 -4.09 12.26
N LEU A 63 -4.96 -4.79 11.65
CA LEU A 63 -6.38 -4.52 11.85
C LEU A 63 -6.82 -4.83 13.28
N VAL A 64 -6.31 -5.91 13.87
CA VAL A 64 -6.55 -6.25 15.28
C VAL A 64 -5.98 -5.16 16.18
N GLU A 65 -4.72 -4.74 15.97
CA GLU A 65 -4.09 -3.65 16.73
C GLU A 65 -4.86 -2.33 16.63
N LEU A 66 -5.26 -1.92 15.41
CA LEU A 66 -6.06 -0.70 15.20
C LEU A 66 -7.42 -0.80 15.92
N PHE A 67 -8.05 -1.97 15.90
CA PHE A 67 -9.31 -2.19 16.61
C PHE A 67 -9.15 -2.17 18.14
N GLU A 68 -8.03 -2.66 18.67
CA GLU A 68 -7.73 -2.62 20.10
C GLU A 68 -7.66 -1.18 20.63
N VAL A 69 -7.10 -0.26 19.83
CA VAL A 69 -6.93 1.15 20.17
C VAL A 69 -8.20 1.96 19.89
N ASN A 70 -8.73 1.89 18.67
CA ASN A 70 -9.77 2.82 18.19
C ASN A 70 -11.20 2.27 18.34
N ARG A 71 -11.36 0.97 18.60
CA ARG A 71 -12.66 0.24 18.57
C ARG A 71 -13.41 0.33 17.25
N THR A 72 -12.79 0.84 16.20
CA THR A 72 -13.30 0.96 14.85
C THR A 72 -12.22 0.55 13.86
N LEU A 73 -12.61 -0.08 12.76
CA LEU A 73 -11.68 -0.43 11.68
C LEU A 73 -11.60 0.68 10.64
N PRO A 74 -10.55 0.75 9.80
CA PRO A 74 -10.53 1.56 8.58
C PRO A 74 -11.56 1.07 7.55
N GLN A 75 -11.92 1.90 6.55
CA GLN A 75 -12.87 1.57 5.48
C GLN A 75 -12.21 1.02 4.21
N SER A 76 -10.90 1.18 4.05
CA SER A 76 -10.18 0.77 2.85
C SER A 76 -8.72 0.44 3.17
N LYS A 77 -8.02 -0.22 2.23
CA LYS A 77 -6.58 -0.44 2.33
C LYS A 77 -5.80 0.88 2.46
N ALA A 78 -6.20 1.93 1.74
CA ALA A 78 -5.58 3.25 1.88
C ALA A 78 -5.72 3.81 3.30
N GLU A 79 -6.91 3.70 3.90
CA GLU A 79 -7.14 4.18 5.27
C GLU A 79 -6.38 3.33 6.31
N ILE A 80 -6.18 2.03 6.06
CA ILE A 80 -5.29 1.20 6.91
C ILE A 80 -3.88 1.80 6.92
N PHE A 81 -3.31 2.08 5.75
CA PHE A 81 -1.97 2.66 5.65
C PHE A 81 -1.89 4.09 6.17
N GLU A 82 -2.96 4.87 6.06
CA GLU A 82 -3.06 6.18 6.70
C GLU A 82 -2.95 6.08 8.22
N GLN A 83 -3.76 5.23 8.84
CA GLN A 83 -3.78 5.06 10.29
C GLN A 83 -2.45 4.47 10.80
N LEU A 84 -1.87 3.50 10.08
CA LEU A 84 -0.56 2.95 10.44
C LEU A 84 0.55 3.99 10.35
N LEU A 85 0.58 4.81 9.30
CA LEU A 85 1.56 5.88 9.16
C LEU A 85 1.45 6.89 10.31
N ILE A 86 0.24 7.32 10.62
CA ILE A 86 -0.04 8.26 11.71
C ILE A 86 0.40 7.68 13.06
N ALA A 87 0.05 6.42 13.34
CA ALA A 87 0.40 5.75 14.60
C ALA A 87 1.93 5.64 14.76
N ARG A 88 2.65 5.28 13.69
CA ARG A 88 4.11 5.16 13.73
C ARG A 88 4.79 6.50 13.94
N ILE A 89 4.37 7.54 13.21
CA ILE A 89 4.89 8.89 13.39
C ILE A 89 4.62 9.39 14.82
N GLN A 90 3.45 9.10 15.40
CA GLN A 90 3.13 9.45 16.78
C GLN A 90 4.09 8.76 17.78
N LEU A 91 4.35 7.46 17.60
CA LEU A 91 5.30 6.73 18.46
C LEU A 91 6.73 7.28 18.34
N ASP A 92 7.15 7.60 17.12
CA ASP A 92 8.46 8.22 16.87
C ASP A 92 8.55 9.61 17.53
N MET A 93 7.49 10.41 17.44
CA MET A 93 7.37 11.71 18.10
C MET A 93 7.50 11.60 19.63
N GLU A 94 6.82 10.63 20.23
CA GLU A 94 6.92 10.37 21.67
C GLU A 94 8.32 9.91 22.08
N HIS A 95 8.94 9.05 21.27
CA HIS A 95 10.29 8.54 21.52
C HIS A 95 11.36 9.64 21.44
N TYR A 96 11.24 10.55 20.47
CA TYR A 96 12.22 11.62 20.23
C TYR A 96 11.84 12.98 20.83
N ARG A 97 10.78 13.06 21.66
CA ARG A 97 10.26 14.32 22.24
C ARG A 97 11.31 15.18 22.94
N THR A 98 12.37 14.57 23.48
CA THR A 98 13.48 15.27 24.17
C THR A 98 14.63 15.67 23.25
N THR A 99 14.63 15.19 22.00
CA THR A 99 15.73 15.35 21.04
C THR A 99 15.34 16.27 19.88
N VAL A 100 14.10 16.17 19.40
CA VAL A 100 13.56 16.97 18.28
C VAL A 100 12.08 17.24 18.52
N GLU A 101 11.64 18.48 18.30
CA GLU A 101 10.20 18.85 18.33
C GLU A 101 9.50 18.35 17.06
N LEU A 102 9.17 17.07 17.03
CA LEU A 102 8.53 16.42 15.87
C LEU A 102 7.03 16.75 15.74
N ASP A 103 6.37 17.17 16.83
CA ASP A 103 4.92 17.52 16.87
C ASP A 103 4.54 18.58 15.83
N GLU A 104 5.24 19.71 15.80
CA GLU A 104 5.00 20.79 14.86
C GLU A 104 5.43 20.45 13.42
N LYS A 105 6.18 19.35 13.25
CA LYS A 105 6.79 18.94 11.99
C LYS A 105 6.09 17.75 11.32
N ARG A 106 5.03 17.20 11.92
CA ARG A 106 4.27 16.06 11.35
C ARG A 106 3.91 16.25 9.89
N LYS A 107 3.35 17.41 9.53
CA LYS A 107 2.96 17.70 8.15
C LYS A 107 4.18 17.65 7.21
N THR A 108 5.26 18.31 7.61
CA THR A 108 6.52 18.34 6.86
C THR A 108 7.15 16.96 6.71
N ILE A 109 7.10 16.12 7.75
CA ILE A 109 7.55 14.71 7.70
C ILE A 109 6.79 13.98 6.59
N ILE A 110 5.46 14.02 6.64
CA ILE A 110 4.59 13.32 5.71
C ILE A 110 4.84 13.81 4.27
N GLU A 111 4.90 15.12 4.06
CA GLU A 111 5.17 15.72 2.74
C GLU A 111 6.55 15.32 2.20
N THR A 112 7.55 15.21 3.08
CA THR A 112 8.90 14.77 2.70
C THR A 112 8.92 13.28 2.34
N LEU A 113 8.25 12.43 3.12
CA LEU A 113 8.10 11.01 2.82
C LEU A 113 7.32 10.79 1.52
N GLU A 114 6.28 11.58 1.27
CA GLU A 114 5.51 11.62 0.02
C GLU A 114 6.38 11.94 -1.19
N ARG A 115 7.26 12.96 -1.08
CA ARG A 115 8.19 13.33 -2.15
C ARG A 115 9.17 12.21 -2.47
N VAL A 116 9.74 11.57 -1.43
CA VAL A 116 10.66 10.44 -1.62
C VAL A 116 9.93 9.25 -2.24
N ALA A 117 8.73 8.91 -1.75
CA ALA A 117 7.93 7.82 -2.26
C ALA A 117 7.60 7.98 -3.76
N LEU A 118 7.16 9.18 -4.17
CA LEU A 118 6.88 9.46 -5.58
C LEU A 118 8.13 9.31 -6.45
N GLY A 119 9.29 9.79 -5.97
CA GLY A 119 10.57 9.63 -6.67
C GLY A 119 10.95 8.16 -6.85
N MET A 120 10.80 7.35 -5.80
CA MET A 120 11.09 5.92 -5.83
C MET A 120 10.17 5.14 -6.76
N GLU A 121 8.86 5.44 -6.74
CA GLU A 121 7.89 4.86 -7.69
C GLU A 121 8.21 5.23 -9.14
N THR A 122 8.61 6.48 -9.38
CA THR A 122 9.02 6.95 -10.72
C THR A 122 10.29 6.23 -11.21
N LEU A 123 11.22 5.91 -10.32
CA LEU A 123 12.40 5.10 -10.62
C LEU A 123 12.09 3.60 -10.78
N GLY A 124 10.88 3.16 -10.40
CA GLY A 124 10.49 1.75 -10.38
C GLY A 124 11.28 0.91 -9.38
N ARG A 125 11.72 1.51 -8.26
CA ARG A 125 12.56 0.86 -7.24
C ARG A 125 11.96 1.00 -5.85
N ASN A 126 12.22 0.03 -4.98
CA ASN A 126 11.85 0.06 -3.56
C ASN A 126 13.01 0.52 -2.65
N TYR A 127 14.11 0.99 -3.23
CA TYR A 127 15.25 1.56 -2.54
C TYR A 127 15.85 2.71 -3.36
N ILE A 128 16.59 3.60 -2.68
CA ILE A 128 17.45 4.63 -3.28
C ILE A 128 18.82 4.63 -2.61
N THR A 129 19.85 5.07 -3.32
CA THR A 129 21.18 5.28 -2.74
C THR A 129 21.20 6.52 -1.84
N ASP A 130 22.23 6.68 -1.02
CA ASP A 130 22.41 7.91 -0.23
C ASP A 130 22.52 9.16 -1.12
N ASP A 131 23.23 9.06 -2.26
CA ASP A 131 23.35 10.15 -3.23
C ASP A 131 22.00 10.51 -3.88
N GLU A 132 21.22 9.49 -4.27
CA GLU A 132 19.85 9.70 -4.79
C GLU A 132 18.95 10.33 -3.73
N PHE A 133 19.08 9.93 -2.46
CA PHE A 133 18.33 10.53 -1.36
C PHE A 133 18.70 12.01 -1.15
N GLN A 134 19.98 12.36 -1.22
CA GLN A 134 20.45 13.74 -1.16
C GLN A 134 19.95 14.57 -2.36
N GLN A 135 19.89 14.00 -3.56
CA GLN A 135 19.37 14.68 -4.74
C GLN A 135 17.85 14.87 -4.68
N LEU A 136 17.10 13.84 -4.23
CA LEU A 136 15.65 13.91 -4.09
C LEU A 136 15.24 14.92 -3.03
N ILE A 137 15.97 14.98 -1.91
CA ILE A 137 15.73 15.91 -0.79
C ILE A 137 17.02 16.68 -0.50
N PRO A 138 17.30 17.80 -1.22
CA PRO A 138 18.53 18.58 -1.02
C PRO A 138 18.64 19.26 0.33
N ASP A 139 17.50 19.56 0.97
CA ASP A 139 17.46 20.16 2.31
C ASP A 139 17.88 19.13 3.38
N GLU A 140 19.00 19.42 4.05
CA GLU A 140 19.54 18.56 5.11
C GLU A 140 18.62 18.46 6.33
N VAL A 141 17.92 19.53 6.69
CA VAL A 141 16.98 19.55 7.83
C VAL A 141 15.84 18.59 7.55
N LEU A 142 15.29 18.59 6.34
CA LEU A 142 14.25 17.63 5.94
C LEU A 142 14.77 16.19 5.94
N ARG A 143 16.00 15.95 5.49
CA ARG A 143 16.60 14.61 5.55
C ARG A 143 16.79 14.13 6.98
N ILE A 144 17.30 14.97 7.88
CA ILE A 144 17.46 14.63 9.30
C ILE A 144 16.09 14.33 9.91
N LEU A 145 15.09 15.15 9.62
CA LEU A 145 13.75 15.01 10.16
C LEU A 145 13.14 13.64 9.84
N ILE A 146 13.18 13.19 8.59
CA ILE A 146 12.60 11.88 8.21
C ILE A 146 13.46 10.68 8.63
N LYS A 147 14.75 10.87 8.95
CA LYS A 147 15.60 9.80 9.52
C LYS A 147 15.15 9.36 10.91
N HIS A 148 14.39 10.18 11.61
CA HIS A 148 13.78 9.83 12.90
C HIS A 148 12.49 9.01 12.74
N CYS A 149 12.02 8.78 11.51
CA CYS A 149 10.79 8.04 11.27
C CYS A 149 11.09 6.55 11.02
N THR A 150 10.53 5.67 11.83
CA THR A 150 10.75 4.21 11.74
C THR A 150 10.22 3.60 10.44
N VAL A 151 9.30 4.28 9.76
CA VAL A 151 8.84 3.92 8.41
C VAL A 151 9.91 4.05 7.33
N TRP A 152 10.95 4.86 7.58
CA TRP A 152 12.04 5.16 6.65
C TRP A 152 13.34 4.58 7.18
N LYS A 153 13.86 3.54 6.53
CA LYS A 153 14.96 2.72 7.05
C LYS A 153 16.23 2.93 6.24
N LYS A 154 17.34 3.04 6.97
CA LYS A 154 18.71 2.99 6.43
C LYS A 154 19.18 1.54 6.42
N ASN A 155 19.72 1.09 5.30
CA ASN A 155 20.44 -0.17 5.17
C ASN A 155 21.93 0.10 5.01
N GLU A 156 22.73 -0.41 5.95
CA GLU A 156 24.20 -0.24 5.98
C GLU A 156 24.92 -1.49 5.44
N GLY A 157 24.52 -1.94 4.24
CA GLY A 157 25.23 -3.00 3.52
C GLY A 157 26.54 -2.50 2.89
N GLU A 158 27.03 -3.20 1.86
CA GLU A 158 28.22 -2.75 1.09
C GLU A 158 28.08 -1.33 0.54
N LYS A 159 26.85 -0.91 0.25
CA LYS A 159 26.49 0.47 -0.09
C LYS A 159 25.33 0.92 0.78
N ILE A 160 25.40 2.16 1.25
CA ILE A 160 24.31 2.78 1.99
C ILE A 160 23.11 2.95 1.04
N SER A 161 21.98 2.39 1.44
CA SER A 161 20.71 2.56 0.76
C SER A 161 19.60 2.87 1.75
N TRP A 162 18.53 3.47 1.23
CA TRP A 162 17.36 3.85 2.00
C TRP A 162 16.11 3.25 1.38
N GLN A 163 15.17 2.81 2.21
CA GLN A 163 13.91 2.23 1.77
C GLN A 163 12.81 2.42 2.81
N PHE A 164 11.56 2.29 2.37
CA PHE A 164 10.46 2.14 3.32
C PHE A 164 10.53 0.78 4.02
N GLU A 165 10.01 0.70 5.24
CA GLU A 165 9.91 -0.58 5.96
C GLU A 165 9.13 -1.62 5.14
N HIS A 166 8.09 -1.17 4.43
CA HIS A 166 7.28 -2.01 3.55
C HIS A 166 6.95 -1.24 2.28
N ASN A 167 7.02 -1.91 1.12
CA ASN A 167 6.76 -1.29 -0.19
C ASN A 167 5.38 -0.62 -0.28
N ASN A 168 4.35 -1.24 0.31
CA ASN A 168 3.02 -0.64 0.42
C ASN A 168 2.98 0.77 1.02
N PHE A 169 3.92 1.18 1.90
CA PHE A 169 4.00 2.58 2.34
C PHE A 169 4.46 3.51 1.22
N GLN A 170 5.43 3.08 0.42
CA GLN A 170 5.87 3.80 -0.77
C GLN A 170 4.71 3.97 -1.76
N GLU A 171 4.05 2.87 -2.11
CA GLU A 171 2.92 2.86 -3.04
C GLU A 171 1.76 3.74 -2.52
N TYR A 172 1.42 3.63 -1.24
CA TYR A 172 0.40 4.46 -0.60
C TYR A 172 0.77 5.96 -0.64
N LEU A 173 1.99 6.31 -0.25
CA LEU A 173 2.43 7.71 -0.19
C LEU A 173 2.50 8.35 -1.58
N ALA A 174 2.99 7.62 -2.57
CA ALA A 174 2.97 8.07 -3.96
C ALA A 174 1.54 8.27 -4.46
N ALA A 175 0.64 7.32 -4.17
CA ALA A 175 -0.78 7.44 -4.50
C ALA A 175 -1.44 8.67 -3.84
N ARG A 176 -1.11 8.98 -2.59
CA ARG A 176 -1.60 10.20 -1.92
C ARG A 176 -1.17 11.46 -2.66
N VAL A 177 0.07 11.55 -3.13
CA VAL A 177 0.53 12.70 -3.91
C VAL A 177 -0.27 12.84 -5.19
N LEU A 178 -0.39 11.74 -5.95
CA LEU A 178 -1.13 11.71 -7.21
C LEU A 178 -2.62 12.00 -7.04
N SER A 179 -3.24 11.59 -5.93
CA SER A 179 -4.66 11.85 -5.66
C SER A 179 -5.01 13.34 -5.55
N ARG A 180 -4.00 14.20 -5.35
CA ARG A 180 -4.13 15.66 -5.28
C ARG A 180 -3.80 16.35 -6.60
N GLN A 181 -3.48 15.59 -7.65
CA GLN A 181 -3.11 16.12 -8.96
C GLN A 181 -4.27 16.02 -9.96
N PRO A 182 -4.28 16.88 -11.01
CA PRO A 182 -5.16 16.69 -12.17
C PRO A 182 -4.90 15.37 -12.88
N ILE A 183 -5.93 14.81 -13.53
CA ILE A 183 -5.86 13.52 -14.24
C ILE A 183 -4.77 13.51 -15.32
N GLU A 184 -4.50 14.64 -15.96
CA GLU A 184 -3.45 14.79 -16.96
C GLU A 184 -2.07 14.51 -16.37
N ILE A 185 -1.78 15.09 -15.21
CA ILE A 185 -0.52 14.86 -14.48
C ILE A 185 -0.44 13.40 -14.03
N ILE A 186 -1.54 12.84 -13.53
CA ILE A 186 -1.58 11.43 -13.13
C ILE A 186 -1.18 10.53 -14.30
N ARG A 187 -1.77 10.77 -15.49
CA ARG A 187 -1.45 10.01 -16.72
C ARG A 187 0.02 10.13 -17.08
N ASP A 188 0.61 11.31 -16.98
CA ASP A 188 2.03 11.53 -17.28
C ASP A 188 2.95 10.69 -16.39
N PHE A 189 2.60 10.50 -15.11
CA PHE A 189 3.38 9.67 -14.19
C PHE A 189 3.22 8.17 -14.45
N ILE A 190 1.98 7.71 -14.64
CA ILE A 190 1.66 6.29 -14.54
C ILE A 190 1.60 5.58 -15.89
N SER A 191 1.74 6.27 -17.02
CA SER A 191 1.57 5.68 -18.35
C SER A 191 2.69 6.06 -19.31
N PHE A 192 2.88 5.24 -20.35
CA PHE A 192 3.89 5.49 -21.36
C PHE A 192 3.45 6.60 -22.33
N GLN A 193 4.35 7.54 -22.57
CA GLN A 193 4.26 8.47 -23.70
C GLN A 193 4.36 7.73 -25.05
N PRO A 194 3.86 8.33 -26.14
CA PRO A 194 3.23 9.66 -26.23
C PRO A 194 1.71 9.67 -26.08
N ASP A 195 1.05 8.50 -26.18
CA ASP A 195 -0.41 8.41 -26.24
C ASP A 195 -1.08 8.15 -24.89
N HIS A 196 -0.29 7.82 -23.86
CA HIS A 196 -0.76 7.60 -22.49
C HIS A 196 -1.88 6.56 -22.45
N ARG A 197 -1.75 5.49 -23.23
CA ARG A 197 -2.75 4.40 -23.29
C ARG A 197 -2.34 3.16 -22.51
N LYS A 198 -1.08 3.08 -22.08
CA LYS A 198 -0.55 1.90 -21.40
C LYS A 198 0.05 2.28 -20.05
N ILE A 199 -0.49 1.72 -18.98
CA ILE A 199 0.01 1.93 -17.63
C ILE A 199 1.33 1.20 -17.47
N ILE A 200 2.27 1.90 -16.82
CA ILE A 200 3.59 1.38 -16.50
C ILE A 200 3.40 0.30 -15.41
N PRO A 201 3.86 -0.95 -15.63
CA PRO A 201 3.56 -2.06 -14.73
C PRO A 201 3.95 -1.86 -13.26
N SER A 202 5.00 -1.08 -12.98
CA SER A 202 5.42 -0.77 -11.60
C SER A 202 4.37 0.00 -10.82
N TRP A 203 3.50 0.76 -11.49
CA TRP A 203 2.49 1.61 -10.86
C TRP A 203 1.19 0.88 -10.51
N VAL A 204 1.02 -0.39 -10.86
CA VAL A 204 -0.25 -1.12 -10.67
C VAL A 204 -0.68 -1.16 -9.20
N ASN A 205 0.24 -1.37 -8.26
CA ASN A 205 -0.11 -1.38 -6.84
C ASN A 205 -0.45 0.04 -6.32
N THR A 206 0.33 1.03 -6.73
CA THR A 206 0.08 2.45 -6.46
C THR A 206 -1.26 2.89 -7.03
N LEU A 207 -1.67 2.37 -8.18
CA LEU A 207 -2.98 2.63 -8.79
C LEU A 207 -4.14 2.10 -7.94
N SER A 208 -3.98 0.92 -7.32
CA SER A 208 -4.98 0.40 -6.38
C SER A 208 -5.19 1.36 -5.21
N PHE A 209 -4.10 1.88 -4.62
CA PHE A 209 -4.20 2.91 -3.59
C PHE A 209 -4.78 4.22 -4.12
N LEU A 210 -4.40 4.65 -5.31
CA LEU A 210 -4.87 5.89 -5.91
C LEU A 210 -6.38 5.87 -6.15
N LEU A 211 -6.90 4.77 -6.71
CA LEU A 211 -8.35 4.56 -6.82
C LEU A 211 -9.00 4.41 -5.44
N SER A 212 -8.24 3.96 -4.44
CA SER A 212 -8.71 3.88 -3.06
C SER A 212 -8.91 5.26 -2.42
N ILE A 213 -8.05 6.22 -2.75
CA ILE A 213 -8.05 7.58 -2.18
C ILE A 213 -8.88 8.56 -3.04
N SER A 214 -8.81 8.42 -4.36
CA SER A 214 -9.42 9.35 -5.31
C SER A 214 -10.92 9.11 -5.46
N ASN A 215 -11.66 10.21 -5.53
CA ASN A 215 -13.09 10.22 -5.90
C ASN A 215 -13.30 10.57 -7.38
N ASP A 216 -12.22 10.66 -8.17
CA ASP A 216 -12.27 11.03 -9.58
C ASP A 216 -12.76 9.85 -10.45
N ARG A 217 -14.02 9.93 -10.89
CA ARG A 217 -14.62 8.96 -11.81
C ARG A 217 -13.96 8.96 -13.20
N GLY A 218 -13.35 10.07 -13.59
CA GLY A 218 -12.61 10.20 -14.85
C GLY A 218 -11.37 9.31 -14.89
N LEU A 219 -10.66 9.20 -13.76
CA LEU A 219 -9.51 8.30 -13.64
C LEU A 219 -9.95 6.84 -13.80
N PHE A 220 -11.01 6.45 -13.10
CA PHE A 220 -11.56 5.10 -13.19
C PHE A 220 -12.02 4.76 -14.61
N SER A 221 -12.74 5.68 -15.26
CA SER A 221 -13.21 5.50 -16.64
C SER A 221 -12.04 5.37 -17.61
N TRP A 222 -10.99 6.19 -17.45
CA TRP A 222 -9.79 6.11 -18.29
C TRP A 222 -9.07 4.76 -18.13
N ILE A 223 -8.97 4.21 -16.92
CA ILE A 223 -8.36 2.87 -16.72
C ILE A 223 -9.20 1.80 -17.42
N LEU A 224 -10.52 1.85 -17.30
CA LEU A 224 -11.42 0.90 -17.96
C LEU A 224 -11.29 0.93 -19.48
N ASP A 225 -11.18 2.13 -20.06
CA ASP A 225 -11.08 2.29 -21.51
C ASP A 225 -9.75 1.79 -22.08
N ASN A 226 -8.67 1.84 -21.29
CA ASN A 226 -7.32 1.56 -21.76
C ASN A 226 -6.80 0.18 -21.34
N GLU A 227 -6.96 -0.18 -20.06
CA GLU A 227 -6.50 -1.46 -19.49
C GLU A 227 -7.53 -2.02 -18.50
N PRO A 228 -8.69 -2.52 -19.00
CA PRO A 228 -9.80 -2.99 -18.17
C PRO A 228 -9.42 -4.13 -17.22
N GLU A 229 -8.40 -4.91 -17.56
CA GLU A 229 -7.84 -5.97 -16.71
C GLU A 229 -7.31 -5.42 -15.38
N LEU A 230 -6.79 -4.19 -15.37
CA LEU A 230 -6.31 -3.54 -14.15
C LEU A 230 -7.48 -3.16 -13.24
N ALA A 231 -8.64 -2.82 -13.79
CA ALA A 231 -9.83 -2.58 -12.98
C ALA A 231 -10.28 -3.85 -12.25
N VAL A 232 -10.09 -5.04 -12.83
CA VAL A 232 -10.37 -6.32 -12.14
C VAL A 232 -9.35 -6.60 -11.02
N LYS A 233 -8.09 -6.15 -11.18
CA LYS A 233 -7.03 -6.29 -10.16
C LYS A 233 -7.13 -5.25 -9.05
N CYS A 234 -7.73 -4.09 -9.32
CA CYS A 234 -8.00 -3.05 -8.33
C CYS A 234 -9.15 -3.50 -7.42
N GLU A 235 -9.02 -3.19 -6.13
CA GLU A 235 -9.81 -3.77 -5.03
C GLU A 235 -11.30 -4.05 -5.37
N PRO A 236 -11.77 -5.31 -5.20
CA PRO A 236 -13.15 -5.71 -5.51
C PRO A 236 -14.22 -4.95 -4.74
N ASP A 237 -13.83 -4.32 -3.63
CA ASP A 237 -14.69 -3.59 -2.69
C ASP A 237 -15.17 -2.25 -3.25
N LYS A 238 -14.47 -1.72 -4.27
CA LYS A 238 -14.79 -0.44 -4.91
C LYS A 238 -15.59 -0.57 -6.20
N ILE A 239 -15.68 -1.76 -6.75
CA ILE A 239 -16.41 -2.02 -7.99
C ILE A 239 -17.59 -2.92 -7.65
N GLU A 240 -18.80 -2.39 -7.84
CA GLU A 240 -20.02 -3.17 -7.69
C GLU A 240 -19.90 -4.49 -8.46
N LYS A 241 -20.39 -5.56 -7.84
CA LYS A 241 -20.31 -6.91 -8.42
C LYS A 241 -20.86 -6.96 -9.85
N ALA A 242 -21.92 -6.21 -10.14
CA ALA A 242 -22.49 -6.11 -11.48
C ALA A 242 -21.49 -5.51 -12.49
N THR A 243 -20.83 -4.42 -12.13
CA THR A 243 -19.79 -3.77 -12.94
C THR A 243 -18.59 -4.70 -13.14
N ARG A 244 -18.14 -5.41 -12.10
CA ARG A 244 -17.07 -6.43 -12.23
C ARG A 244 -17.43 -7.53 -13.22
N ILE A 245 -18.68 -8.02 -13.18
CA ILE A 245 -19.16 -9.03 -14.12
C ILE A 245 -19.22 -8.46 -15.55
N CYS A 246 -19.58 -7.19 -15.72
CA CYS A 246 -19.58 -6.53 -17.02
C CYS A 246 -18.16 -6.44 -17.60
N ILE A 247 -17.22 -5.90 -16.82
CA ILE A 247 -15.79 -5.80 -17.20
C ILE A 247 -15.23 -7.18 -17.53
N PHE A 248 -15.51 -8.19 -16.70
CA PHE A 248 -15.08 -9.56 -16.97
C PHE A 248 -15.62 -10.09 -18.31
N LYS A 249 -16.90 -9.86 -18.61
CA LYS A 249 -17.50 -10.25 -19.89
C LYS A 249 -16.88 -9.52 -21.07
N GLU A 250 -16.60 -8.23 -20.95
CA GLU A 250 -15.95 -7.44 -22.00
C GLU A 250 -14.54 -7.94 -22.28
N ILE A 251 -13.72 -8.14 -21.24
CA ILE A 251 -12.40 -8.76 -21.36
C ILE A 251 -12.52 -10.12 -22.05
N PHE A 252 -13.39 -11.00 -21.55
CA PHE A 252 -13.56 -12.34 -22.09
C PHE A 252 -13.98 -12.36 -23.57
N ASN A 253 -14.81 -11.40 -23.99
CA ASN A 253 -15.25 -11.29 -25.38
C ASN A 253 -14.19 -10.66 -26.29
N ASN A 254 -13.34 -9.76 -25.78
CA ASN A 254 -12.27 -9.12 -26.55
C ASN A 254 -11.09 -10.06 -26.84
N TYR A 255 -10.85 -11.04 -25.96
CA TYR A 255 -9.76 -12.03 -26.12
C TYR A 255 -10.23 -13.35 -26.76
N LYS A 256 -11.37 -13.35 -27.47
CA LYS A 256 -11.97 -14.52 -28.11
C LYS A 256 -11.56 -14.69 -29.57
#